data_AF-A0A151KV05-F1
#
_entry.id   AF-A0A151KV05-F1
#
_cell.length_a   1.000
_cell.length_b   1.000
_cell.length_c   1.000
_cell.angle_alpha   90.00
_cell.angle_beta   90.00
_cell.angle_gamma   90.00
#
_symmetry.space_group_name_H-M   'P 1'
#
loop_
_entity.id
_entity.type
_entity.pdbx_description
1 polymer ?
#
loop_
_entity_poly.entity_id
_entity_poly.type
_entity_poly.pdbx_seq_one_letter_code
_entity_poly.pdbx_strand_id
1 'polypeptide(L)'
;MDSTTVLIYFAAGAWAIQIVFGYLQIRAFNRMLQAMAHKGQVKIGRTQSRWKPRTVVVLAEDSAHRIVDAKVMKGISVFSRPKTLSSLIGQVFPLPQVLLSQLDMNVQEALSVAISKQ
;
A
#
# COMPACT_ATOMS: atom_id res chain seq x y z
N MET A 1 4.11 32.89 32.43
CA MET A 1 4.31 32.52 31.00
C MET A 1 3.05 32.95 30.27
N ASP A 2 3.19 33.74 29.22
CA ASP A 2 2.05 34.24 28.45
C ASP A 2 1.30 33.09 27.76
N SER A 3 -0.04 33.14 27.74
CA SER A 3 -0.88 32.10 27.13
C SER A 3 -0.51 31.86 25.66
N THR A 4 -0.14 32.93 24.95
CA THR A 4 0.33 32.89 23.56
C THR A 4 1.61 32.06 23.41
N THR A 5 2.56 32.20 24.33
CA THR A 5 3.82 31.45 24.33
C THR A 5 3.56 29.95 24.52
N VAL A 6 2.61 29.58 25.39
CA VAL A 6 2.22 28.17 25.62
C VAL A 6 1.63 27.56 24.35
N LEU A 7 0.75 28.28 23.64
CA LEU A 7 0.16 27.81 22.37
C LEU A 7 1.21 27.61 21.28
N ILE A 8 2.18 28.52 21.17
CA ILE A 8 3.27 28.40 20.18
C ILE A 8 4.09 27.15 20.43
N TYR A 9 4.50 26.89 21.68
CA TYR A 9 5.26 25.69 22.02
C TYR A 9 4.45 24.41 21.77
N PHE A 10 3.15 24.41 22.08
CA PHE A 10 2.28 23.28 21.80
C PHE A 10 2.16 22.99 20.30
N ALA A 11 1.92 24.02 19.49
CA ALA A 11 1.83 23.88 18.03
C ALA A 11 3.14 23.38 17.41
N ALA A 12 4.29 23.91 17.87
CA ALA A 12 5.60 23.45 17.44
C ALA A 12 5.84 21.97 17.79
N GLY A 13 5.45 21.56 19.02
CA GLY A 13 5.52 20.16 19.44
C GLY A 13 4.62 19.24 18.61
N ALA A 14 3.38 19.65 18.35
CA ALA A 14 2.45 18.91 17.51
C ALA A 14 2.97 18.76 16.07
N TRP A 15 3.56 19.82 15.51
CA TRP A 15 4.16 19.80 14.18
C TRP A 15 5.36 18.86 14.09
N ALA A 16 6.23 18.87 15.11
CA ALA A 16 7.36 17.93 15.19
C ALA A 16 6.87 16.48 15.26
N ILE A 17 5.85 16.20 16.07
CA ILE A 17 5.22 14.88 16.16
C ILE A 17 4.64 14.45 14.80
N GLN A 18 3.97 15.36 14.09
CA GLN A 18 3.41 15.10 12.77
C GLN A 18 4.49 14.70 11.75
N ILE A 19 5.66 15.36 11.77
CA ILE A 19 6.81 15.00 10.93
C ILE A 19 7.34 13.62 11.27
N VAL A 20 7.52 13.31 12.56
CA VAL A 20 8.01 12.00 13.01
C VAL A 20 7.07 10.88 12.53
N PHE A 21 5.75 11.04 12.71
CA PHE A 21 4.79 10.05 12.22
C PHE A 21 4.82 9.90 10.70
N GLY A 22 4.93 10.99 9.95
CA GLY A 22 5.08 10.95 8.49
C GLY A 22 6.34 10.21 8.05
N TYR A 23 7.47 10.45 8.72
CA TYR A 23 8.72 9.75 8.47
C TYR A 23 8.61 8.25 8.75
N LEU A 24 8.02 7.87 9.89
CA LEU A 24 7.79 6.46 10.24
C LEU A 24 6.89 5.76 9.20
N GLN A 25 5.91 6.47 8.65
CA GLN A 25 5.00 5.96 7.63
C GLN A 25 5.72 5.67 6.31
N ILE A 26 6.55 6.60 5.85
CA ILE A 26 7.37 6.43 4.64
C ILE A 26 8.38 5.30 4.85
N ARG A 27 9.03 5.26 6.01
CA ARG A 27 10.01 4.20 6.34
C ARG A 27 9.36 2.82 6.37
N ALA A 28 8.15 2.69 6.91
CA ALA A 28 7.41 1.43 6.90
C ALA A 28 7.04 0.98 5.48
N PHE A 29 6.58 1.92 4.65
CA PHE A 29 6.26 1.65 3.24
C PHE A 29 7.50 1.24 2.43
N ASN A 30 8.60 1.97 2.57
CA ASN A 30 9.85 1.65 1.88
C ASN A 30 10.39 0.29 2.29
N ARG A 31 10.31 -0.08 3.58
CA ARG A 31 10.71 -1.41 4.05
C ARG A 31 9.86 -2.52 3.41
N MET A 32 8.55 -2.30 3.28
CA MET A 32 7.65 -3.23 2.58
C MET A 32 8.02 -3.37 1.11
N LEU A 33 8.27 -2.25 0.41
CA LEU A 33 8.68 -2.27 -0.99
C LEU A 33 10.01 -2.97 -1.19
N GLN A 34 11.02 -2.68 -0.37
CA GLN A 34 12.33 -3.34 -0.44
C GLN A 34 12.25 -4.85 -0.25
N ALA A 35 11.44 -5.31 0.71
CA ALA A 35 11.23 -6.74 0.97
C ALA A 35 10.56 -7.46 -0.22
N MET A 36 9.79 -6.74 -1.03
CA MET A 36 9.17 -7.30 -2.25
C MET A 36 10.07 -7.14 -3.48
N ALA A 37 10.86 -6.08 -3.56
CA ALA A 37 11.86 -5.88 -4.60
C ALA A 37 12.95 -6.95 -4.57
N HIS A 38 13.27 -7.50 -3.39
CA HIS A 38 14.17 -8.65 -3.27
C HIS A 38 13.59 -9.95 -3.86
N LYS A 39 12.27 -10.05 -4.03
CA LYS A 39 11.60 -11.26 -4.53
C LYS A 39 11.39 -11.27 -6.04
N GLY A 40 11.54 -10.13 -6.72
CA GLY A 40 11.29 -10.00 -8.15
C GLY A 40 10.99 -8.56 -8.57
N GLN A 41 10.55 -8.41 -9.83
CA GLN A 41 10.08 -7.13 -10.35
C GLN A 41 8.77 -6.71 -9.68
N VAL A 42 8.77 -5.54 -9.04
CA VAL A 42 7.62 -5.07 -8.27
C VAL A 42 6.72 -4.18 -9.13
N LYS A 43 5.47 -4.58 -9.28
CA LYS A 43 4.41 -3.78 -9.90
C LYS A 43 3.48 -3.22 -8.82
N ILE A 44 3.21 -1.92 -8.89
CA ILE A 44 2.39 -1.20 -7.91
C ILE A 44 1.09 -0.75 -8.57
N GLY A 45 -0.04 -1.27 -8.08
CA GLY A 45 -1.39 -0.81 -8.40
C GLY A 45 -1.95 0.08 -7.29
N ARG A 46 -2.63 1.17 -7.65
CA ARG A 46 -3.28 2.06 -6.68
C ARG A 46 -4.73 2.27 -7.12
N THR A 47 -5.67 2.10 -6.20
CA THR A 47 -7.07 2.49 -6.44
C THR A 47 -7.14 4.00 -6.66
N GLN A 48 -7.78 4.43 -7.76
CA GLN A 48 -7.91 5.84 -8.14
C GLN A 48 -9.13 6.55 -7.53
N SER A 49 -10.03 5.81 -6.88
CA SER A 49 -11.28 6.37 -6.35
C SER A 49 -11.07 7.38 -5.22
N ARG A 50 -11.62 8.59 -5.39
CA ARG A 50 -11.57 9.71 -4.41
C ARG A 50 -12.43 9.44 -3.17
N TRP A 51 -13.45 8.59 -3.30
CA TRP A 51 -14.50 8.36 -2.30
C TRP A 51 -14.32 7.07 -1.49
N LYS A 52 -13.39 6.20 -1.88
CA LYS A 52 -13.11 4.93 -1.21
C LYS A 52 -11.74 4.96 -0.51
N PRO A 53 -11.53 4.11 0.51
CA PRO A 53 -10.25 4.03 1.21
C PRO A 53 -9.11 3.75 0.23
N ARG A 54 -8.11 4.64 0.19
CA ARG A 54 -6.94 4.50 -0.70
C ARG A 54 -6.27 3.16 -0.45
N THR A 55 -6.38 2.26 -1.42
CA THR A 55 -5.82 0.90 -1.34
C THR A 55 -4.67 0.80 -2.32
N VAL A 56 -3.52 0.34 -1.82
CA VAL A 56 -2.32 0.10 -2.63
C VAL A 56 -2.11 -1.40 -2.70
N VAL A 57 -2.11 -1.94 -3.91
CA VAL A 57 -1.74 -3.32 -4.19
C VAL A 57 -0.35 -3.31 -4.75
N VAL A 58 0.49 -4.19 -4.24
CA VAL A 58 1.86 -4.36 -4.71
C VAL A 58 2.06 -5.83 -5.01
N LEU A 59 2.46 -6.12 -6.24
CA LEU A 59 2.68 -7.43 -6.81
C LEU A 59 4.18 -7.58 -7.07
N ALA A 60 4.78 -8.69 -6.68
CA ALA A 60 6.13 -9.07 -7.05
C ALA A 60 6.04 -10.18 -8.10
N GLU A 61 6.64 -9.94 -9.26
CA GLU A 61 6.62 -10.81 -10.42
C GLU A 61 8.05 -11.29 -10.74
N ASP A 62 8.18 -12.57 -11.06
CA ASP A 62 9.44 -13.15 -11.51
C ASP A 62 9.67 -12.91 -13.00
N SER A 63 10.89 -13.15 -13.50
CA SER A 63 11.26 -13.07 -14.92
C SER A 63 10.40 -13.96 -15.84
N ALA A 64 9.71 -14.95 -15.28
CA ALA A 64 8.78 -15.84 -15.99
C ALA A 64 7.30 -15.40 -15.91
N HIS A 65 7.02 -14.13 -15.58
CA HIS A 65 5.67 -13.57 -15.43
C HIS A 65 4.79 -14.25 -14.37
N ARG A 66 5.41 -14.85 -13.36
CA ARG A 66 4.75 -15.51 -12.23
C ARG A 66 4.72 -14.59 -11.02
N ILE A 67 3.57 -14.49 -10.36
CA ILE A 67 3.41 -13.69 -9.14
C ILE A 67 4.03 -14.46 -7.97
N VAL A 68 5.17 -13.98 -7.47
CA VAL A 68 5.91 -14.58 -6.35
C VAL A 68 5.37 -14.10 -5.00
N ASP A 69 4.89 -12.86 -4.94
CA ASP A 69 4.27 -12.30 -3.74
C ASP A 69 3.23 -11.25 -4.13
N ALA A 70 2.17 -11.14 -3.33
CA ALA A 70 1.11 -10.16 -3.54
C ALA A 70 0.73 -9.58 -2.17
N LYS A 71 0.85 -8.27 -2.02
CA LYS A 71 0.47 -7.56 -0.79
C LYS A 71 -0.50 -6.44 -1.09
N VAL A 72 -1.52 -6.34 -0.25
CA VAL A 72 -2.45 -5.21 -0.27
C VAL A 72 -2.37 -4.45 1.04
N MET A 73 -2.33 -3.13 0.92
CA MET A 73 -2.36 -2.22 2.05
C MET A 73 -3.59 -1.32 1.91
N LYS A 74 -4.50 -1.42 2.89
CA LYS A 74 -5.69 -0.57 2.98
C LYS A 74 -5.39 0.59 3.93
N GLY A 75 -5.56 1.82 3.45
CA GLY A 75 -5.25 3.03 4.23
C GLY A 75 -3.76 3.41 4.18
N ILE A 76 -3.48 4.69 4.44
CA ILE A 76 -2.14 5.28 4.35
C ILE A 76 -1.56 5.50 5.75
N SER A 77 -1.87 4.69 6.76
CA SER A 77 -1.37 4.89 8.12
C SER A 77 -0.18 3.99 8.42
N VAL A 78 0.73 4.43 9.29
CA VAL A 78 1.79 3.58 9.91
C VAL A 78 1.23 2.29 10.52
N PHE A 79 -0.03 2.32 10.94
CA PHE A 79 -0.71 1.18 11.57
C PHE A 79 -1.38 0.23 10.58
N SER A 80 -1.44 0.59 9.29
CA SER A 80 -2.00 -0.27 8.25
C SER A 80 -1.05 -1.45 8.00
N ARG A 81 -1.42 -2.62 8.52
CA ARG A 81 -0.66 -3.86 8.28
C ARG A 81 -0.85 -4.32 6.84
N PRO A 82 0.24 -4.59 6.08
CA PRO A 82 0.14 -5.21 4.77
C PRO A 82 -0.49 -6.59 4.91
N LYS A 83 -1.60 -6.84 4.20
CA LYS A 83 -2.19 -8.17 4.12
C LYS A 83 -1.63 -8.86 2.88
N THR A 84 -1.05 -10.03 3.06
CA THR A 84 -0.65 -10.89 1.94
C THR A 84 -1.90 -11.45 1.28
N LEU A 85 -2.01 -11.29 -0.03
CA LEU A 85 -3.05 -11.90 -0.84
C LEU A 85 -2.54 -13.24 -1.35
N SER A 86 -2.51 -14.24 -0.47
CA SER A 86 -2.01 -15.57 -0.81
C SER A 86 -2.75 -16.22 -1.98
N SER A 87 -4.02 -15.85 -2.21
CA SER A 87 -4.81 -16.32 -3.35
C SER A 87 -4.20 -15.96 -4.71
N LEU A 88 -3.44 -14.86 -4.78
CA LEU A 88 -2.79 -14.35 -6.00
C LEU A 88 -1.37 -14.90 -6.20
N ILE A 89 -0.77 -15.50 -5.17
CA ILE A 89 0.59 -16.02 -5.19
C ILE A 89 0.62 -17.33 -5.97
N GLY A 90 1.55 -17.45 -6.92
CA GLY A 90 1.72 -18.63 -7.77
C GLY A 90 0.93 -18.60 -9.08
N GLN A 91 0.11 -17.57 -9.31
CA GLN A 91 -0.61 -17.42 -10.57
C GLN A 91 0.24 -16.72 -11.63
N VAL A 92 0.04 -17.11 -12.89
CA VAL A 92 0.66 -16.49 -14.08
C VAL A 92 -0.24 -15.35 -14.54
N PHE A 93 0.34 -14.22 -14.92
CA PHE A 93 -0.43 -13.13 -15.51
C PHE A 93 -0.91 -13.50 -16.93
N PRO A 94 -2.15 -13.19 -17.36
CA PRO A 94 -3.22 -12.49 -16.64
C PRO A 94 -4.02 -13.39 -15.70
N LEU A 95 -4.47 -12.79 -14.60
CA LEU A 95 -5.20 -13.48 -13.53
C LEU A 95 -6.64 -13.88 -13.95
N PRO A 96 -7.13 -15.07 -13.56
CA PRO A 96 -8.51 -15.50 -13.80
C PRO A 96 -9.51 -14.63 -13.05
N GLN A 97 -10.56 -14.19 -13.74
CA GLN A 97 -11.62 -13.33 -13.19
C GLN A 97 -12.37 -13.96 -11.99
N VAL A 98 -12.38 -15.30 -11.90
CA VAL A 98 -12.97 -16.05 -10.78
C VAL A 98 -12.22 -15.80 -9.46
N LEU A 99 -10.91 -15.56 -9.53
CA LEU A 99 -10.12 -15.23 -8.34
C LEU A 99 -10.37 -13.79 -7.90
N LEU A 100 -10.73 -12.91 -8.85
CA LEU A 100 -11.04 -11.50 -8.58
C LEU A 100 -12.35 -11.38 -7.81
N SER A 101 -13.39 -12.10 -8.23
CA SER A 101 -14.73 -12.04 -7.63
C SER A 101 -14.77 -12.50 -6.16
N GLN A 102 -13.79 -13.31 -5.72
CA GLN A 102 -13.64 -13.75 -4.33
C GLN A 102 -12.93 -12.74 -3.42
N LEU A 103 -12.31 -11.71 -3.99
CA LEU A 103 -11.62 -10.66 -3.22
C LEU A 103 -12.57 -9.50 -2.91
N ASP A 104 -12.30 -8.79 -1.82
CA ASP A 104 -13.08 -7.60 -1.45
C ASP A 104 -13.24 -6.61 -2.61
N MET A 105 -14.39 -5.95 -2.72
CA MET A 105 -14.73 -4.98 -3.77
C MET A 105 -13.64 -3.89 -3.98
N ASN A 106 -12.97 -3.46 -2.90
CA ASN A 106 -11.88 -2.47 -2.95
C ASN A 106 -10.58 -3.04 -3.56
N VAL A 107 -10.33 -4.33 -3.39
CA VAL A 107 -9.18 -5.05 -3.95
C VAL A 107 -9.40 -5.34 -5.43
N GLN A 108 -10.63 -5.72 -5.80
CA GLN A 108 -11.04 -5.89 -7.20
C GLN A 108 -10.80 -4.62 -8.02
N GLU A 109 -11.22 -3.46 -7.49
CA GLU A 109 -11.05 -2.16 -8.15
C GLU A 109 -9.57 -1.73 -8.23
N ALA A 110 -8.76 -2.05 -7.22
CA ALA A 110 -7.33 -1.79 -7.27
C ALA A 110 -6.63 -2.66 -8.33
N LEU A 111 -7.07 -3.91 -8.46
CA LEU A 111 -6.47 -4.88 -9.37
C LEU A 111 -6.91 -4.65 -10.82
N SER A 112 -8.16 -4.27 -11.06
CA SER A 112 -8.64 -3.89 -12.39
C SER A 112 -7.86 -2.69 -12.94
N VAL A 113 -7.52 -1.71 -12.10
CA VAL A 113 -6.65 -0.59 -12.46
C VAL A 113 -5.21 -1.04 -12.71
N ALA A 114 -4.68 -1.99 -11.92
CA ALA A 114 -3.34 -2.53 -12.14
C ALA A 114 -3.23 -3.30 -13.47
N ILE A 115 -4.29 -4.01 -13.87
CA ILE A 115 -4.37 -4.77 -15.12
C ILE A 115 -4.65 -3.86 -16.33
N SER A 116 -5.51 -2.84 -16.17
CA SER A 116 -5.87 -1.89 -17.24
C SER A 116 -4.73 -0.97 -17.67
N LYS A 117 -3.69 -0.81 -16.85
CA LYS A 117 -2.58 0.11 -17.13
C LYS A 117 -1.38 -0.56 -17.83
N GLN A 118 -1.64 -1.67 -18.54
CA GLN A 118 -0.70 -2.29 -19.48
C GLN A 118 -0.46 -1.39 -20.69
#